data_AF-A0A9W4RDN3-F1
#
_entry.id   AF-A0A9W4RDN3-F1
#
_cell.length_a   1.000
_cell.length_b   1.000
_cell.length_c   1.000
_cell.angle_alpha   90.00
_cell.angle_beta   90.00
_cell.angle_gamma   90.00
#
_symmetry.space_group_name_H-M   'P 1'
#
loop_
_entity.id
_entity.type
_entity.pdbx_description
1 polymer ?
#
loop_
_entity_poly.entity_id
_entity_poly.type
_entity_poly.pdbx_seq_one_letter_code
_entity_poly.pdbx_strand_id
1 'polypeptide(L)'
;MGKPSHNPGRGKKFDQIFYDVESVIGDDETGRKTTIKKVVVDLYLQKKLSQKASEGPAETTAAGILAVCEETGDTEFGTDINAVIAGIRSKLDTAFRIAWEKWLVVTVNPVRAYGKDGGGGLELTWKEVQRGKTVTGDVLMRSYNLHAEWFNRWQIEPWPDQVRGEDGRIVATIPASPENEKALERFVQQINELRKRLAALVAPGEIEQTLAAIAAGPITALIDAKRDGAS
;
A
#
# COMPACT_ATOMS: atom_id res chain seq x y z
N MET A 1 -25.00 -3.20 -9.03
CA MET A 1 -25.54 -1.83 -9.05
C MET A 1 -26.90 -1.81 -8.34
N GLY A 2 -26.97 -1.23 -7.14
CA GLY A 2 -28.23 -1.04 -6.42
C GLY A 2 -29.04 0.10 -7.02
N LYS A 3 -30.38 0.05 -6.94
CA LYS A 3 -31.26 1.13 -7.41
C LYS A 3 -30.91 2.44 -6.69
N PRO A 4 -30.88 3.59 -7.39
CA PRO A 4 -30.68 4.88 -6.76
C PRO A 4 -31.86 5.17 -5.82
N SER A 5 -31.59 5.27 -4.52
CA SER A 5 -32.57 5.72 -3.52
C SER A 5 -32.46 7.24 -3.36
N HIS A 6 -33.60 7.92 -3.41
CA HIS A 6 -33.67 9.35 -3.19
C HIS A 6 -33.96 9.59 -1.71
N ASN A 7 -33.02 10.20 -0.99
CA ASN A 7 -33.23 10.54 0.42
C ASN A 7 -33.54 12.05 0.53
N PRO A 8 -34.68 12.46 1.12
CA PRO A 8 -35.03 13.87 1.24
C PRO A 8 -33.91 14.65 1.95
N GLY A 9 -33.42 15.73 1.34
CA GLY A 9 -32.36 16.61 1.88
C GLY A 9 -30.91 16.21 1.56
N ARG A 10 -30.64 14.98 1.13
CA ARG A 10 -29.25 14.51 0.83
C ARG A 10 -28.92 14.40 -0.66
N GLY A 11 -29.90 14.60 -1.54
CA GLY A 11 -29.72 14.51 -3.00
C GLY A 11 -29.86 13.08 -3.51
N LYS A 12 -29.23 12.79 -4.66
CA LYS A 12 -29.31 11.46 -5.31
C LYS A 12 -28.13 10.60 -4.87
N LYS A 13 -28.39 9.46 -4.21
CA LYS A 13 -27.36 8.44 -3.97
C LYS A 13 -26.92 7.87 -5.32
N PHE A 14 -25.63 7.88 -5.59
CA PHE A 14 -25.09 7.35 -6.84
C PHE A 14 -24.15 6.16 -6.62
N ASP A 15 -23.52 6.06 -5.45
CA ASP A 15 -22.61 4.96 -5.14
C ASP A 15 -22.44 4.74 -3.63
N GLN A 16 -21.68 3.72 -3.26
CA GLN A 16 -21.25 3.44 -1.89
C GLN A 16 -19.82 2.89 -1.88
N ILE A 17 -19.06 3.24 -0.85
CA ILE A 17 -17.70 2.74 -0.62
C ILE A 17 -17.65 2.02 0.72
N PHE A 18 -16.66 1.15 0.90
CA PHE A 18 -16.46 0.44 2.16
C PHE A 18 -15.21 0.96 2.87
N TYR A 19 -15.34 1.06 4.18
CA TYR A 19 -14.24 1.33 5.09
C TYR A 19 -14.12 0.15 6.05
N ASP A 20 -13.03 -0.60 5.93
CA ASP A 20 -12.80 -1.81 6.71
C ASP A 20 -12.26 -1.41 8.10
N VAL A 21 -12.93 -1.86 9.16
CA VAL A 21 -12.58 -1.57 10.55
C VAL A 21 -12.62 -2.84 11.35
N GLU A 22 -11.72 -3.00 12.31
CA GLU A 22 -11.79 -4.12 13.21
C GLU A 22 -12.98 -4.01 14.19
N SER A 23 -13.68 -5.12 14.39
CA SER A 23 -14.78 -5.29 15.31
C SER A 23 -14.52 -6.52 16.17
N VAL A 24 -14.68 -6.39 17.47
CA VAL A 24 -14.53 -7.51 18.43
C VAL A 24 -15.84 -8.30 18.44
N ILE A 25 -15.79 -9.59 18.08
CA ILE A 25 -16.98 -10.47 18.10
C ILE A 25 -17.24 -11.01 19.51
N GLY A 26 -16.19 -11.16 20.33
CA GLY A 26 -16.29 -11.61 21.72
C GLY A 26 -14.92 -11.91 22.35
N ASP A 27 -14.91 -12.04 23.67
CA ASP A 27 -13.78 -12.54 24.46
C ASP A 27 -14.06 -14.01 24.82
N ASP A 28 -13.36 -14.94 24.17
CA ASP A 28 -13.35 -16.36 24.55
C ASP A 28 -12.14 -16.66 25.44
N GLU A 29 -12.16 -17.76 26.19
CA GLU A 29 -11.07 -18.21 27.10
C GLU A 29 -9.71 -18.42 26.41
N THR A 30 -9.67 -18.46 25.07
CA THR A 30 -8.45 -18.61 24.24
C THR A 30 -7.88 -17.29 23.70
N GLY A 31 -8.52 -16.14 24.01
CA GLY A 31 -8.12 -14.82 23.53
C GLY A 31 -9.21 -14.10 22.71
N ARG A 32 -8.99 -12.80 22.51
CA ARG A 32 -9.91 -11.87 21.85
C ARG A 32 -10.09 -12.25 20.38
N LYS A 33 -11.31 -12.60 19.95
CA LYS A 33 -11.63 -12.86 18.54
C LYS A 33 -12.05 -11.57 17.87
N THR A 34 -11.21 -11.09 16.95
CA THR A 34 -11.50 -9.92 16.15
C THR A 34 -11.90 -10.31 14.73
N THR A 35 -12.79 -9.53 14.14
CA THR A 35 -13.19 -9.62 12.73
C THR A 35 -13.03 -8.27 12.07
N ILE A 36 -12.87 -8.26 10.76
CA ILE A 36 -13.01 -7.04 9.98
C ILE A 36 -14.51 -6.81 9.74
N LYS A 37 -15.03 -5.68 10.22
CA LYS A 37 -16.35 -5.14 9.90
C LYS A 37 -16.23 -4.12 8.78
N LYS A 38 -17.08 -4.25 7.76
CA LYS A 38 -17.18 -3.26 6.69
C LYS A 38 -18.14 -2.15 7.10
N VAL A 39 -17.63 -0.95 7.29
CA VAL A 39 -18.41 0.27 7.51
C VAL A 39 -18.80 0.83 6.13
N VAL A 40 -20.09 1.11 5.95
CA VAL A 40 -20.62 1.61 4.68
C VAL A 40 -20.59 3.14 4.67
N VAL A 41 -20.02 3.70 3.62
CA VAL A 41 -20.04 5.14 3.37
C VAL A 41 -20.81 5.38 2.07
N ASP A 42 -21.91 6.10 2.18
CA ASP A 42 -22.79 6.40 1.06
C ASP A 42 -22.35 7.67 0.35
N LEU A 43 -22.34 7.64 -0.98
CA LEU A 43 -22.01 8.79 -1.83
C LEU A 43 -23.26 9.36 -2.49
N TYR A 44 -23.48 10.66 -2.28
CA TYR A 44 -24.60 11.42 -2.82
C TYR A 44 -24.12 12.55 -3.72
N LEU A 45 -24.85 12.81 -4.81
CA LEU A 45 -24.74 14.06 -5.55
C LEU A 45 -25.66 15.08 -4.89
N GLN A 46 -25.07 16.13 -4.31
CA GLN A 46 -25.79 17.15 -3.56
C GLN A 46 -25.52 18.55 -4.12
N LYS A 47 -26.59 19.32 -4.26
CA LYS A 47 -26.53 20.78 -4.45
C LYS A 47 -26.71 21.44 -3.09
N LYS A 48 -25.75 22.25 -2.67
CA LYS A 48 -25.92 23.18 -1.57
C LYS A 48 -26.67 24.39 -2.09
N LEU A 49 -27.69 24.75 -1.34
CA LEU A 49 -28.54 25.90 -1.61
C LEU A 49 -28.21 27.00 -0.60
N SER A 50 -28.43 28.25 -0.97
CA SER A 50 -28.20 29.43 -0.10
C SER A 50 -29.09 29.42 1.15
N GLN A 51 -30.23 28.74 1.07
CA GLN A 51 -31.22 28.60 2.15
C GLN A 51 -31.86 27.21 2.11
N LYS A 52 -32.58 26.83 3.16
CA LYS A 52 -33.24 25.51 3.19
C LYS A 52 -34.36 25.50 2.15
N ALA A 53 -34.62 24.34 1.56
CA ALA A 53 -35.70 24.18 0.57
C ALA A 53 -37.09 24.57 1.11
N SER A 54 -37.27 24.53 2.44
CA SER A 54 -38.49 24.96 3.14
C SER A 54 -38.72 26.47 3.14
N GLU A 55 -37.70 27.28 2.82
CA GLU A 55 -37.72 28.74 2.91
C GLU A 55 -37.98 29.42 1.56
N GLY A 56 -38.27 28.64 0.50
CA GLY A 56 -38.57 29.13 -0.85
C GLY A 56 -37.45 28.88 -1.86
N PRO A 57 -37.61 29.33 -3.12
CA PRO A 57 -36.63 29.09 -4.18
C PRO A 57 -35.27 29.68 -3.80
N ALA A 58 -34.26 28.82 -3.78
CA ALA A 58 -32.92 29.12 -3.30
C ALA A 58 -31.89 29.04 -4.43
N GLU A 59 -30.89 29.92 -4.39
CA GLU A 59 -29.77 29.86 -5.32
C GLU A 59 -28.87 28.66 -4.98
N THR A 60 -28.32 28.00 -6.00
CA THR A 60 -27.33 26.94 -5.79
C THR A 60 -25.98 27.56 -5.49
N THR A 61 -25.51 27.44 -4.25
CA THR A 61 -24.22 27.98 -3.80
C THR A 61 -23.06 27.05 -4.14
N ALA A 62 -23.30 25.74 -4.18
CA ALA A 62 -22.32 24.76 -4.64
C ALA A 62 -23.00 23.48 -5.12
N ALA A 63 -22.36 22.75 -6.03
CA ALA A 63 -22.75 21.40 -6.40
C ALA A 63 -21.55 20.48 -6.24
N GLY A 64 -21.75 19.31 -5.64
CA GLY A 64 -20.65 18.42 -5.34
C GLY A 64 -21.11 17.05 -4.85
N ILE A 65 -20.14 16.33 -4.31
CA ILE A 65 -20.28 14.99 -3.76
C ILE A 65 -20.32 15.11 -2.24
N LEU A 66 -21.31 14.48 -1.64
CA LEU A 66 -21.42 14.30 -0.20
C LEU A 66 -21.17 12.83 0.14
N ALA A 67 -20.14 12.55 0.93
CA ALA A 67 -19.95 11.26 1.58
C ALA A 67 -20.58 11.28 2.97
N VAL A 68 -21.30 10.22 3.32
CA VAL A 68 -21.96 10.07 4.63
C VAL A 68 -21.69 8.68 5.18
N CYS A 69 -21.11 8.62 6.38
CA CYS A 69 -21.06 7.41 7.18
C CYS A 69 -22.18 7.47 8.22
N GLU A 70 -23.22 6.66 8.07
CA GLU A 70 -24.35 6.68 9.02
C GLU A 70 -23.96 6.12 10.40
N GLU A 71 -22.99 5.20 10.44
CA GLU A 71 -22.57 4.55 11.68
C GLU A 71 -21.85 5.51 12.64
N THR A 72 -20.99 6.38 12.12
CA THR A 72 -20.25 7.37 12.93
C THR A 72 -20.90 8.75 12.91
N GLY A 73 -21.84 9.00 12.00
CA GLY A 73 -22.43 10.32 11.76
C GLY A 73 -21.51 11.29 11.00
N ASP A 74 -20.33 10.83 10.56
CA ASP A 74 -19.38 11.65 9.81
C ASP A 74 -19.87 11.96 8.40
N THR A 75 -19.63 13.19 7.96
CA THR A 75 -19.96 13.63 6.60
C THR A 75 -18.81 14.44 6.00
N GLU A 76 -18.61 14.34 4.68
CA GLU A 76 -17.62 15.10 3.94
C GLU A 76 -18.21 15.60 2.62
N PHE A 77 -17.99 16.86 2.27
CA PHE A 77 -18.53 17.46 1.05
C PHE A 77 -17.43 18.14 0.23
N GLY A 78 -17.40 17.88 -1.07
CA GLY A 78 -16.43 18.49 -1.98
C GLY A 78 -16.77 18.28 -3.44
N THR A 79 -16.00 18.87 -4.33
CA THR A 79 -16.18 18.76 -5.79
C THR A 79 -15.35 17.65 -6.42
N ASP A 80 -14.26 17.23 -5.76
CA ASP A 80 -13.40 16.12 -6.17
C ASP A 80 -13.71 14.86 -5.35
N ILE A 81 -14.03 13.77 -6.03
CA ILE A 81 -14.39 12.49 -5.41
C ILE A 81 -13.24 11.89 -4.59
N ASN A 82 -12.00 11.99 -5.06
CA ASN A 82 -10.84 11.44 -4.37
C ASN A 82 -10.55 12.24 -3.09
N ALA A 83 -10.70 13.56 -3.15
CA ALA A 83 -10.55 14.42 -1.98
C ALA A 83 -11.63 14.15 -0.93
N VAL A 84 -12.89 13.97 -1.36
CA VAL A 84 -14.01 13.62 -0.47
C VAL A 84 -13.79 12.25 0.18
N ILE A 85 -13.37 11.24 -0.60
CA ILE A 85 -13.06 9.90 -0.08
C ILE A 85 -11.89 9.94 0.92
N ALA A 86 -10.84 10.71 0.63
CA ALA A 86 -9.72 10.87 1.56
C ALA A 86 -10.14 11.60 2.84
N GLY A 87 -10.98 12.64 2.73
CA GLY A 87 -11.49 13.41 3.85
C GLY A 87 -12.37 12.57 4.79
N ILE A 88 -13.34 11.82 4.23
CA ILE A 88 -14.19 10.95 5.06
C ILE A 88 -13.37 9.83 5.71
N ARG A 89 -12.37 9.25 5.01
CA ARG A 89 -11.47 8.25 5.61
C ARG A 89 -10.67 8.82 6.78
N SER A 90 -10.14 10.04 6.67
CA SER A 90 -9.43 10.70 7.76
C SER A 90 -10.32 10.93 8.99
N LYS A 91 -11.61 11.25 8.77
CA LYS A 91 -12.60 11.34 9.85
C LYS A 91 -12.86 9.98 10.51
N LEU A 92 -13.00 8.93 9.72
CA LEU A 92 -13.17 7.57 10.23
C LEU A 92 -11.91 7.08 10.98
N ASP A 93 -10.70 7.36 10.48
CA ASP A 93 -9.45 7.11 11.19
C ASP A 93 -9.49 7.73 12.61
N THR A 94 -10.00 8.96 12.71
CA THR A 94 -10.16 9.68 13.99
C THR A 94 -11.27 9.08 14.85
N ALA A 95 -12.44 8.78 14.27
CA ALA A 95 -13.60 8.23 14.96
C ALA A 95 -13.28 6.85 15.59
N PHE A 96 -12.55 6.01 14.86
CA PHE A 96 -12.06 4.72 15.33
C PHE A 96 -10.74 4.79 16.10
N ARG A 97 -10.18 6.00 16.27
CA ARG A 97 -8.93 6.28 17.02
C ARG A 97 -7.76 5.41 16.55
N ILE A 98 -7.61 5.27 15.24
CA ILE A 98 -6.52 4.50 14.63
C ILE A 98 -5.39 5.46 14.26
N ALA A 99 -4.21 5.25 14.85
CA ALA A 99 -3.00 5.97 14.46
C ALA A 99 -2.24 5.17 13.40
N TRP A 100 -2.05 5.74 12.21
CA TRP A 100 -1.36 5.09 11.09
C TRP A 100 0.09 5.53 10.98
N GLU A 101 0.99 4.56 10.96
CA GLU A 101 2.43 4.74 10.74
C GLU A 101 2.82 4.19 9.38
N LYS A 102 3.80 4.80 8.69
CA LYS A 102 4.29 4.30 7.40
C LYS A 102 5.28 3.15 7.58
N TRP A 103 5.11 2.10 6.80
CA TRP A 103 5.94 0.91 6.79
C TRP A 103 6.24 0.50 5.34
N LEU A 104 7.35 -0.21 5.15
CA LEU A 104 7.80 -0.72 3.87
C LEU A 104 7.77 -2.25 3.90
N VAL A 105 7.06 -2.83 2.94
CA VAL A 105 7.12 -4.26 2.65
C VAL A 105 8.17 -4.46 1.58
N VAL A 106 9.28 -5.09 1.95
CA VAL A 106 10.49 -5.25 1.13
C VAL A 106 10.53 -6.67 0.57
N THR A 107 10.61 -6.76 -0.76
CA THR A 107 10.62 -8.00 -1.52
C THR A 107 11.94 -8.13 -2.27
N VAL A 108 12.58 -9.29 -2.16
CA VAL A 108 13.78 -9.65 -2.93
C VAL A 108 13.39 -10.73 -3.93
N ASN A 109 13.33 -10.37 -5.21
CA ASN A 109 12.92 -11.25 -6.29
C ASN A 109 14.11 -11.64 -7.18
N PRO A 110 14.20 -12.90 -7.63
CA PRO A 110 15.11 -13.26 -8.71
C PRO A 110 14.60 -12.66 -10.03
N VAL A 111 15.48 -11.99 -10.78
CA VAL A 111 15.14 -11.47 -12.11
C VAL A 111 15.08 -12.64 -13.09
N ARG A 112 13.95 -12.76 -13.80
CA ARG A 112 13.79 -13.79 -14.83
C ARG A 112 14.57 -13.38 -16.08
N ALA A 113 15.44 -14.28 -16.54
CA ALA A 113 16.34 -14.05 -17.68
C ALA A 113 15.66 -13.84 -19.05
N TYR A 114 14.34 -14.00 -19.17
CA TYR A 114 13.61 -13.98 -20.44
C TYR A 114 12.92 -12.63 -20.77
N GLY A 115 13.13 -11.57 -19.98
CA GLY A 115 12.59 -10.24 -20.24
C GLY A 115 13.44 -9.42 -21.22
N LYS A 116 12.80 -8.46 -21.93
CA LYS A 116 13.44 -7.51 -22.88
C LYS A 116 14.64 -6.75 -22.30
N ASP A 117 14.78 -6.71 -20.98
CA ASP A 117 15.86 -6.02 -20.26
C ASP A 117 17.03 -6.93 -19.86
N GLY A 118 17.07 -8.19 -20.34
CA GLY A 118 18.30 -8.99 -20.45
C GLY A 118 19.15 -9.11 -19.18
N GLY A 119 18.56 -9.05 -17.99
CA GLY A 119 19.28 -9.14 -16.72
C GLY A 119 18.99 -10.44 -15.99
N GLY A 120 20.00 -11.28 -15.76
CA GLY A 120 19.96 -12.26 -14.67
C GLY A 120 20.36 -11.60 -13.35
N GLY A 121 19.79 -12.04 -12.22
CA GLY A 121 20.22 -11.59 -10.88
C GLY A 121 19.11 -11.46 -9.86
N LEU A 122 19.26 -10.51 -8.94
CA LEU A 122 18.35 -10.21 -7.82
C LEU A 122 17.83 -8.78 -7.93
N GLU A 123 16.53 -8.57 -7.84
CA GLU A 123 15.86 -7.26 -7.78
C GLU A 123 15.28 -7.04 -6.39
N LEU A 124 15.51 -5.85 -5.84
CA LEU A 124 14.92 -5.39 -4.58
C LEU A 124 13.79 -4.43 -4.94
N THR A 125 12.56 -4.74 -4.53
CA THR A 125 11.42 -3.84 -4.62
C THR A 125 10.82 -3.63 -3.23
N TRP A 126 10.17 -2.49 -3.01
CA TRP A 126 9.41 -2.28 -1.79
C TRP A 126 8.10 -1.55 -2.07
N LYS A 127 7.11 -1.85 -1.25
CA LYS A 127 5.77 -1.25 -1.30
C LYS A 127 5.49 -0.55 0.02
N GLU A 128 4.95 0.67 -0.06
CA GLU A 128 4.46 1.37 1.12
C GLU A 128 3.15 0.74 1.61
N VAL A 129 3.12 0.45 2.90
CA VAL A 129 1.93 0.08 3.66
C VAL A 129 1.83 0.95 4.89
N GLN A 130 0.67 0.95 5.54
CA GLN A 130 0.48 1.66 6.78
C GLN A 130 0.14 0.68 7.90
N ARG A 131 0.78 0.85 9.04
CA ARG A 131 0.53 0.07 10.25
C ARG A 131 -0.33 0.90 11.19
N GLY A 132 -1.53 0.43 11.47
CA GLY A 132 -2.49 1.04 12.37
C GLY A 132 -2.44 0.36 13.74
N LYS A 133 -2.58 1.12 14.82
CA LYS A 133 -2.87 0.54 16.14
C LYS A 133 -4.23 1.01 16.62
N THR A 134 -5.11 0.08 16.97
CA THR A 134 -6.44 0.38 17.52
C THR A 134 -6.36 0.64 19.03
N VAL A 135 -7.43 1.19 19.61
CA VAL A 135 -7.54 1.42 21.07
C VAL A 135 -7.43 0.12 21.86
N THR A 136 -7.87 -1.00 21.28
CA THR A 136 -7.82 -2.33 21.90
C THR A 136 -6.43 -2.93 21.92
N GLY A 137 -5.47 -2.31 21.22
CA GLY A 137 -4.08 -2.75 21.15
C GLY A 137 -3.75 -3.57 19.90
N ASP A 138 -4.76 -3.91 19.11
CA ASP A 138 -4.63 -4.70 17.90
C ASP A 138 -3.92 -3.90 16.80
N VAL A 139 -3.24 -4.63 15.92
CA VAL A 139 -2.38 -4.06 14.88
C VAL A 139 -3.01 -4.35 13.53
N LEU A 140 -3.20 -3.31 12.73
CA LEU A 140 -3.80 -3.36 11.41
C LEU A 140 -2.77 -3.01 10.34
N MET A 141 -2.95 -3.59 9.16
CA MET A 141 -2.23 -3.26 7.95
C MET A 141 -3.20 -2.62 6.97
N ARG A 142 -2.89 -1.40 6.53
CA ARG A 142 -3.57 -0.72 5.43
C ARG A 142 -2.68 -0.75 4.19
N SER A 143 -3.17 -1.39 3.13
CA SER A 143 -2.43 -1.57 1.89
C SER A 143 -3.23 -1.06 0.68
N TYR A 144 -2.50 -0.64 -0.36
CA TYR A 144 -3.10 -0.21 -1.62
C TYR A 144 -3.13 -1.37 -2.63
N ASN A 145 -4.32 -1.82 -2.98
CA ASN A 145 -4.58 -2.86 -3.97
C ASN A 145 -4.98 -2.23 -5.30
N LEU A 146 -4.11 -2.35 -6.30
CA LEU A 146 -4.34 -1.83 -7.65
C LEU A 146 -5.44 -2.58 -8.41
N HIS A 147 -5.67 -3.84 -8.06
CA HIS A 147 -6.65 -4.71 -8.73
C HIS A 147 -8.06 -4.60 -8.13
N ALA A 148 -8.20 -3.97 -6.96
CA ALA A 148 -9.50 -3.68 -6.38
C ALA A 148 -10.23 -2.56 -7.15
N GLU A 149 -11.56 -2.50 -6.97
CA GLU A 149 -12.38 -1.40 -7.50
C GLU A 149 -11.79 -0.05 -7.09
N TRP A 150 -11.83 0.94 -7.99
CA TRP A 150 -11.08 2.18 -7.83
C TRP A 150 -11.36 2.92 -6.50
N PHE A 151 -12.57 2.78 -5.96
CA PHE A 151 -12.99 3.36 -4.68
C PHE A 151 -12.59 2.53 -3.45
N ASN A 152 -12.31 1.23 -3.62
CA ASN A 152 -11.92 0.28 -2.56
C ASN A 152 -10.47 -0.20 -2.68
N ARG A 153 -9.60 0.59 -3.31
CA ARG A 153 -8.17 0.26 -3.42
C ARG A 153 -7.44 0.26 -2.10
N TRP A 154 -7.90 1.01 -1.12
CA TRP A 154 -7.36 0.94 0.24
C TRP A 154 -8.10 -0.14 1.01
N GLN A 155 -7.36 -1.16 1.43
CA GLN A 155 -7.87 -2.30 2.18
C GLN A 155 -7.21 -2.32 3.56
N ILE A 156 -8.00 -2.63 4.59
CA ILE A 156 -7.51 -2.74 5.97
C ILE A 156 -7.71 -4.18 6.42
N GLU A 157 -6.62 -4.81 6.84
CA GLU A 157 -6.59 -6.19 7.31
C GLU A 157 -5.83 -6.27 8.64
N PRO A 158 -6.06 -7.30 9.48
CA PRO A 158 -5.19 -7.59 10.61
C PRO A 158 -3.74 -7.70 10.16
N TRP A 159 -2.82 -7.17 10.96
CA TRP A 159 -1.40 -7.32 10.69
C TRP A 159 -1.02 -8.80 10.77
N PRO A 160 -0.51 -9.39 9.69
CA PRO A 160 -0.22 -10.82 9.68
C PRO A 160 1.05 -11.12 10.49
N ASP A 161 1.12 -12.31 11.08
CA ASP A 161 2.34 -12.80 11.76
C ASP A 161 3.55 -12.82 10.80
N GLN A 162 3.27 -13.11 9.52
CA GLN A 162 4.24 -13.08 8.43
C GLN A 162 3.59 -12.43 7.21
N VAL A 163 4.14 -11.29 6.75
CA VAL A 163 3.72 -10.71 5.47
C VAL A 163 4.25 -11.59 4.35
N ARG A 164 3.36 -11.98 3.44
CA ARG A 164 3.69 -12.74 2.24
C ARG A 164 3.56 -11.84 1.02
N GLY A 165 4.56 -11.86 0.14
CA GLY A 165 4.49 -11.23 -1.17
C GLY A 165 3.46 -11.91 -2.07
N GLU A 166 3.17 -11.31 -3.22
CA GLU A 166 2.24 -11.86 -4.23
C GLU A 166 2.68 -13.24 -4.75
N ASP A 167 3.97 -13.54 -4.65
CA ASP A 167 4.58 -14.83 -5.01
C ASP A 167 4.56 -15.86 -3.86
N GLY A 168 3.91 -15.52 -2.73
CA GLY A 168 3.75 -16.37 -1.56
C GLY A 168 4.98 -16.44 -0.64
N ARG A 169 6.07 -15.73 -0.96
CA ARG A 169 7.30 -15.70 -0.17
C ARG A 169 7.17 -14.75 1.01
N ILE A 170 7.84 -15.09 2.11
CA ILE A 170 7.92 -14.21 3.28
C ILE A 170 8.73 -12.98 2.88
N VAL A 171 8.16 -11.80 3.12
CA VAL A 171 8.77 -10.50 2.82
C VAL A 171 9.07 -9.76 4.12
N ALA A 172 10.14 -8.98 4.11
CA ALA A 172 10.54 -8.23 5.30
C ALA A 172 9.67 -6.97 5.43
N THR A 173 9.22 -6.65 6.65
CA THR A 173 8.53 -5.40 6.94
C THR A 173 9.37 -4.51 7.84
N ILE A 174 9.66 -3.30 7.38
CA ILE A 174 10.45 -2.33 8.15
C ILE A 174 9.69 -1.00 8.28
N PRO A 175 9.87 -0.23 9.36
CA PRO A 175 9.34 1.13 9.45
C PRO A 175 9.89 2.00 8.31
N ALA A 176 9.05 2.86 7.73
CA ALA A 176 9.48 3.83 6.71
C ALA A 176 10.16 5.03 7.38
N SER A 177 11.40 4.82 7.83
CA SER A 177 12.27 5.90 8.32
C SER A 177 13.18 6.40 7.19
N PRO A 178 13.61 7.67 7.20
CA PRO A 178 14.56 8.19 6.21
C PRO A 178 15.89 7.42 6.17
N GLU A 179 16.28 6.81 7.29
CA GLU A 179 17.48 5.96 7.38
C GLU A 179 17.27 4.62 6.68
N ASN A 180 16.11 3.99 6.86
CA ASN A 180 15.76 2.72 6.23
C ASN A 180 15.59 2.88 4.71
N GLU A 181 14.95 3.95 4.26
CA GLU A 181 14.83 4.26 2.83
C GLU A 181 16.22 4.43 2.18
N LYS A 182 17.10 5.22 2.80
CA LYS A 182 18.49 5.37 2.34
C LYS A 182 19.26 4.06 2.33
N ALA A 183 19.03 3.18 3.31
CA ALA A 183 19.66 1.88 3.35
C ALA A 183 19.20 0.99 2.18
N LEU A 184 17.89 0.98 1.86
CA LEU A 184 17.35 0.26 0.72
C LEU A 184 17.91 0.80 -0.60
N GLU A 185 17.96 2.13 -0.78
CA GLU A 185 18.55 2.75 -1.96
C GLU A 185 20.02 2.39 -2.15
N ARG A 186 20.81 2.42 -1.07
CA ARG A 186 22.22 1.97 -1.10
C ARG A 186 22.34 0.50 -1.47
N PHE A 187 21.44 -0.34 -0.97
CA PHE A 187 21.44 -1.77 -1.32
C PHE A 187 21.13 -1.98 -2.81
N VAL A 188 20.18 -1.24 -3.38
CA VAL A 188 19.90 -1.26 -4.83
C VAL A 188 21.14 -0.86 -5.62
N GLN A 189 21.86 0.19 -5.19
CA GLN A 189 23.09 0.62 -5.85
C GLN A 189 24.17 -0.47 -5.81
N GLN A 190 24.34 -1.14 -4.66
CA GLN A 190 25.28 -2.25 -4.52
C GLN A 190 24.90 -3.45 -5.40
N ILE A 191 23.61 -3.79 -5.49
CA ILE A 191 23.12 -4.84 -6.42
C ILE A 191 23.47 -4.47 -7.86
N ASN A 192 23.22 -3.22 -8.27
CA ASN A 192 23.51 -2.77 -9.63
C ASN A 192 25.01 -2.79 -9.93
N GLU A 193 25.85 -2.44 -8.96
CA GLU A 193 27.30 -2.53 -9.10
C GLU A 193 27.77 -3.99 -9.22
N LEU A 194 27.24 -4.90 -8.39
CA LEU A 194 27.51 -6.33 -8.49
C LEU A 194 27.08 -6.89 -9.85
N ARG A 195 25.91 -6.49 -10.37
CA ARG A 195 25.43 -6.88 -11.71
C ARG A 195 26.40 -6.42 -12.80
N LYS A 196 26.88 -5.17 -12.75
CA LYS A 196 27.86 -4.65 -13.71
C LYS A 196 29.17 -5.44 -13.68
N ARG A 197 29.67 -5.75 -12.49
CA ARG A 197 30.90 -6.55 -12.32
C ARG A 197 30.74 -7.97 -12.85
N LEU A 198 29.62 -8.62 -12.54
CA LEU A 198 29.30 -9.96 -13.08
C LEU A 198 29.18 -9.94 -14.61
N ALA A 199 28.51 -8.94 -15.17
CA ALA A 199 28.40 -8.79 -16.62
C ALA A 199 29.77 -8.61 -17.29
N ALA A 200 30.70 -7.89 -16.65
CA ALA A 200 32.07 -7.74 -17.15
C ALA A 200 32.84 -9.07 -17.17
N LEU A 201 32.68 -9.92 -16.15
CA LEU A 201 33.34 -11.24 -16.07
C LEU A 201 32.83 -12.25 -17.10
N VAL A 202 31.58 -12.08 -17.57
CA VAL A 202 30.94 -12.93 -18.57
C VAL A 202 30.97 -12.27 -19.97
N ALA A 203 31.72 -11.18 -20.14
CA ALA A 203 31.88 -10.53 -21.43
C ALA A 203 32.64 -11.45 -22.41
N PRO A 204 32.29 -11.47 -23.72
CA PRO A 204 32.82 -12.44 -24.68
C PRO A 204 34.35 -12.59 -24.74
N GLY A 205 35.10 -11.53 -24.41
CA GLY A 205 36.57 -11.54 -24.39
C GLY A 205 37.19 -12.12 -23.11
N GLU A 206 36.44 -12.26 -22.01
CA GLU A 206 36.93 -12.80 -20.73
C GLU A 206 36.33 -14.18 -20.39
N ILE A 207 35.33 -14.68 -21.14
CA ILE A 207 34.63 -15.95 -20.83
C ILE A 207 35.61 -17.12 -20.67
N GLU A 208 36.57 -17.30 -21.58
CA GLU A 208 37.51 -18.43 -21.51
C GLU A 208 38.46 -18.33 -20.30
N GLN A 209 38.93 -17.12 -19.96
CA GLN A 209 39.77 -16.88 -18.79
C GLN A 209 38.98 -17.04 -17.48
N THR A 210 37.77 -16.50 -17.42
CA THR A 210 36.89 -16.60 -16.26
C THR A 210 36.43 -18.04 -16.04
N LEU A 211 36.10 -18.80 -17.08
CA LEU A 211 35.75 -20.23 -16.97
C LEU A 211 36.94 -21.07 -16.48
N ALA A 212 38.14 -20.79 -16.97
CA ALA A 212 39.36 -21.45 -16.49
C ALA A 212 39.65 -21.12 -15.01
N ALA A 213 39.41 -19.88 -14.59
CA ALA A 213 39.62 -19.43 -13.21
C ALA A 213 38.57 -19.98 -12.24
N ILE A 214 37.30 -20.07 -12.64
CA ILE A 214 36.21 -20.66 -11.84
C ILE A 214 36.42 -22.18 -11.68
N ALA A 215 36.93 -22.86 -12.71
CA ALA A 215 37.31 -24.27 -12.62
C ALA A 215 38.48 -24.52 -11.64
N ALA A 216 39.27 -23.48 -11.31
CA ALA A 216 40.45 -23.56 -10.45
C ALA A 216 40.21 -23.14 -8.98
N GLY A 217 39.06 -22.56 -8.61
CA GLY A 217 38.78 -22.21 -7.20
C GLY A 217 37.57 -21.29 -6.95
N PRO A 218 37.23 -21.04 -5.67
CA PRO A 218 36.03 -20.29 -5.27
C PRO A 218 36.08 -18.81 -5.67
N ILE A 219 34.94 -18.31 -6.18
CA ILE A 219 34.74 -16.98 -6.80
C ILE A 219 35.19 -15.80 -5.91
N THR A 220 35.13 -15.95 -4.59
CA THR A 220 35.56 -14.91 -3.63
C THR A 220 37.03 -14.54 -3.75
N ALA A 221 37.92 -15.50 -4.03
CA ALA A 221 39.35 -15.23 -4.16
C ALA A 221 39.71 -14.42 -5.42
N LEU A 222 38.92 -14.54 -6.49
CA LEU A 222 39.13 -13.80 -7.75
C LEU A 222 38.74 -12.33 -7.64
N ILE A 223 37.74 -12.03 -6.81
CA ILE A 223 37.27 -10.65 -6.57
C ILE A 223 38.33 -9.85 -5.80
N ASP A 224 38.99 -10.48 -4.84
CA ASP A 224 40.04 -9.82 -4.04
C ASP A 224 41.33 -9.61 -4.85
N ALA A 225 41.73 -10.58 -5.69
CA ALA A 225 42.94 -10.46 -6.53
C ALA A 225 42.90 -9.30 -7.54
N LYS A 226 41.73 -9.00 -8.14
CA LYS A 226 41.59 -7.88 -9.09
C LYS A 226 41.55 -6.51 -8.39
N ARG A 227 41.26 -6.49 -7.08
CA ARG A 227 41.27 -5.28 -6.25
C ARG A 227 42.70 -4.87 -5.85
N ASP A 228 43.56 -5.84 -5.59
CA ASP A 228 44.96 -5.60 -5.21
C ASP A 228 45.86 -5.28 -6.42
N GLY A 229 45.47 -5.68 -7.63
CA GLY A 229 46.19 -5.37 -8.87
C GLY A 229 45.94 -3.98 -9.46
N ALA A 230 45.10 -3.15 -8.82
CA ALA A 230 44.77 -1.79 -9.26
C ALA A 230 45.34 -0.69 -8.34
N SER A 231 46.28 -1.04 -7.46
CA SER A 231 47.07 -0.09 -6.64
C SER A 231 48.39 0.26 -7.29
#